data_AF-R0K7H0-F1
#
_entry.id   AF-R0K7H0-F1
#
_cell.length_a   1.000
_cell.length_b   1.000
_cell.length_c   1.000
_cell.angle_alpha   90.00
_cell.angle_beta   90.00
_cell.angle_gamma   90.00
#
_symmetry.space_group_name_H-M   'P 1'
#
loop_
_entity.id
_entity.type
_entity.pdbx_description
1 polymer ?
#
loop_
_entity_poly.entity_id
_entity_poly.type
_entity_poly.pdbx_seq_one_letter_code
_entity_poly.pdbx_strand_id
1 'polypeptide(L)'
;SEDKSLESAIVKVITPDEQCDGSLDLQTSSSSLVVKEILQEAPELITQQLAYLLRGSILFKCMSSELDGITEQQEKVLSVLEEKFPGLPPREEIISGPFRLVVFIRSGVSIEEVMLKDLKEISDGEIKVAIS
;
A
#
# COMPACT_ATOMS: atom_id res chain seq x y z
N SER A 1 7.75 -26.50 12.37
CA SER A 1 7.62 -25.95 11.01
C SER A 1 8.87 -25.12 10.74
N GLU A 2 9.40 -25.19 9.52
CA GLU A 2 10.46 -24.28 9.05
C GLU A 2 10.03 -22.81 9.16
N ASP A 3 8.73 -22.52 9.04
CA ASP A 3 8.18 -21.16 9.15
C ASP A 3 8.46 -20.51 10.51
N LYS A 4 8.44 -21.28 11.61
CA LYS A 4 8.74 -20.74 12.95
C LYS A 4 10.18 -20.22 13.08
N SER A 5 11.10 -20.76 12.29
CA SER A 5 12.49 -20.29 12.27
C SER A 5 12.66 -19.04 11.40
N LEU A 6 11.74 -18.78 10.47
CA LEU A 6 11.73 -17.57 9.65
C LEU A 6 11.04 -16.42 10.39
N GLU A 7 9.97 -16.71 11.12
CA GLU A 7 9.30 -15.75 12.00
C GLU A 7 10.25 -15.15 13.05
N SER A 8 11.15 -15.96 13.61
CA SER A 8 12.15 -15.49 14.57
C SER A 8 13.28 -14.67 13.95
N ALA A 9 13.44 -14.69 12.62
CA ALA A 9 14.43 -13.89 11.89
C ALA A 9 13.89 -12.51 11.47
N ILE A 10 12.60 -12.23 11.71
CA ILE A 10 11.98 -10.93 11.41
C ILE A 10 12.56 -9.88 12.37
N VAL A 11 13.28 -8.91 11.82
CA VAL A 11 13.91 -7.83 12.62
C VAL A 11 12.96 -6.64 12.78
N LYS A 12 12.10 -6.38 11.79
CA LYS A 12 11.15 -5.27 11.81
C LYS A 12 9.96 -5.54 10.90
N VAL A 13 8.77 -5.18 11.37
CA VAL A 13 7.53 -5.16 10.60
C VAL A 13 7.10 -3.70 10.46
N ILE A 14 6.83 -3.26 9.23
CA ILE A 14 6.34 -1.91 8.93
C ILE A 14 4.92 -2.04 8.42
N THR A 15 3.96 -1.87 9.32
CA THR A 15 2.54 -1.91 9.02
C THR A 15 1.88 -0.68 9.61
N PRO A 16 0.84 -0.14 8.97
CA PRO A 16 0.01 0.87 9.60
C PRO A 16 -0.63 0.29 10.85
N ASP A 17 -0.77 1.12 11.88
CA ASP A 17 -1.38 0.70 13.14
C ASP A 17 -2.79 0.13 12.87
N GLU A 18 -3.07 -1.03 13.45
CA GLU A 18 -4.41 -1.65 13.42
C GLU A 18 -5.29 -1.15 14.56
N GLN A 19 -4.82 -0.17 15.36
CA GLN A 19 -5.55 0.32 16.52
C GLN A 19 -6.91 0.90 16.14
N CYS A 20 -7.92 0.06 16.39
CA CYS A 20 -9.32 0.39 16.60
C CYS A 20 -9.50 1.15 17.92
N ASP A 21 -8.66 2.16 18.20
CA ASP A 21 -9.10 3.26 19.05
C ASP A 21 -9.93 4.15 18.14
N GLY A 22 -11.13 4.55 18.55
CA GLY A 22 -12.10 5.26 17.72
C GLY A 22 -11.67 6.64 17.20
N SER A 23 -10.38 6.95 17.22
CA SER A 23 -9.79 8.02 16.43
C SER A 23 -9.79 7.61 14.96
N LEU A 24 -10.65 8.26 14.18
CA LEU A 24 -10.66 8.26 12.71
C LEU A 24 -9.39 8.95 12.14
N ASP A 25 -8.23 8.75 12.76
CA ASP A 25 -6.96 9.24 12.25
C ASP A 25 -6.57 8.35 11.07
N LEU A 26 -7.05 8.78 9.90
CA LEU A 26 -6.72 8.35 8.55
C LEU A 26 -5.51 7.42 8.49
N GLN A 27 -5.78 6.12 8.37
CA GLN A 27 -4.78 5.06 8.36
C GLN A 27 -3.75 5.35 7.27
N THR A 28 -2.55 5.80 7.66
CA THR A 28 -1.47 6.07 6.71
C THR A 28 -1.15 4.79 5.94
N SER A 29 -1.11 4.82 4.60
CA SER A 29 -0.79 3.61 3.83
C SER A 29 0.57 3.01 4.22
N SER A 30 0.73 1.68 4.25
CA SER A 30 2.01 1.01 4.54
C SER A 30 3.15 1.53 3.66
N SER A 31 2.87 1.80 2.38
CA SER A 31 3.85 2.36 1.43
C SER A 31 4.38 3.74 1.86
N SER A 32 3.55 4.57 2.50
CA SER A 32 3.98 5.86 3.05
C SER A 32 4.93 5.67 4.24
N LEU A 33 4.64 4.69 5.11
CA LEU A 33 5.52 4.34 6.23
C LEU A 33 6.86 3.77 5.75
N VAL A 34 6.83 2.89 4.74
CA VAL A 34 8.05 2.34 4.12
C VAL A 34 8.91 3.44 3.52
N VAL A 35 8.33 4.41 2.79
CA VAL A 35 9.10 5.53 2.25
C VAL A 35 9.74 6.35 3.37
N LYS A 36 9.00 6.67 4.43
CA LYS A 36 9.55 7.43 5.57
C LYS A 36 10.73 6.71 6.21
N GLU A 37 10.58 5.41 6.46
CA GLU A 37 11.63 4.59 7.06
C GLU A 37 12.88 4.57 6.20
N ILE A 38 12.74 4.31 4.89
CA ILE A 38 13.90 4.25 3.98
C ILE A 38 14.55 5.63 3.89
N LEU A 39 13.77 6.72 3.82
CA LEU A 39 14.34 8.08 3.80
C LEU A 39 15.13 8.41 5.07
N GLN A 40 14.76 7.84 6.21
CA GLN A 40 15.43 8.06 7.49
C GLN A 40 16.69 7.20 7.64
N GLU A 41 16.60 5.91 7.29
CA GLU A 41 17.66 4.93 7.58
C GLU A 41 18.62 4.71 6.41
N ALA A 42 18.13 4.71 5.18
CA ALA A 42 18.91 4.35 3.99
C ALA A 42 18.35 5.01 2.70
N PRO A 43 18.39 6.35 2.58
CA PRO A 43 17.74 7.10 1.50
C PRO A 43 18.28 6.75 0.11
N GLU A 44 19.49 6.23 0.02
CA GLU A 44 20.14 5.74 -1.20
C GLU A 44 19.45 4.50 -1.81
N LEU A 45 18.70 3.73 -1.00
CA LEU A 45 17.95 2.58 -1.50
C LEU A 45 16.75 2.98 -2.36
N ILE A 46 16.28 4.23 -2.23
CA ILE A 46 15.23 4.75 -3.11
C ILE A 46 15.85 5.05 -4.47
N THR A 47 15.61 4.14 -5.40
CA THR A 47 15.86 4.32 -6.84
C THR A 47 14.64 4.98 -7.50
N GLN A 48 14.80 5.47 -8.73
CA GLN A 48 13.67 6.03 -9.50
C GLN A 48 12.53 5.00 -9.70
N GLN A 49 12.88 3.72 -9.92
CA GLN A 49 11.89 2.66 -10.07
C GLN A 49 11.16 2.39 -8.75
N LEU A 50 11.88 2.34 -7.63
CA LEU A 50 11.26 2.15 -6.32
C LEU A 50 10.39 3.35 -5.95
N ALA A 51 10.84 4.57 -6.23
CA ALA A 51 10.06 5.79 -6.06
C ALA A 51 8.77 5.76 -6.87
N TYR A 52 8.82 5.32 -8.13
CA TYR A 52 7.64 5.17 -8.99
C TYR A 52 6.63 4.18 -8.40
N LEU A 53 7.07 3.01 -7.94
CA LEU A 53 6.21 1.98 -7.35
C LEU A 53 5.58 2.43 -6.03
N LEU A 54 6.39 3.02 -5.14
CA LEU A 54 5.91 3.49 -3.83
C LEU A 54 4.93 4.67 -4.00
N ARG A 55 5.24 5.62 -4.89
CA ARG A 55 4.34 6.73 -5.24
C ARG A 55 3.04 6.21 -5.83
N GLY A 56 3.10 5.27 -6.78
CA GLY A 56 1.91 4.65 -7.35
C GLY A 56 1.04 3.95 -6.32
N SER A 57 1.66 3.23 -5.37
CA SER A 57 0.95 2.54 -4.29
C SER A 57 0.26 3.49 -3.31
N ILE A 58 0.93 4.59 -2.93
CA ILE A 58 0.35 5.62 -2.05
C ILE A 58 -0.86 6.27 -2.76
N LEU A 59 -0.69 6.67 -4.04
CA LEU A 59 -1.75 7.30 -4.82
C LEU A 59 -2.93 6.35 -5.09
N PHE A 60 -2.68 5.06 -5.34
CA PHE A 60 -3.74 4.09 -5.59
C PHE A 60 -4.65 3.86 -4.38
N LYS A 61 -4.07 3.74 -3.18
CA LYS A 61 -4.83 3.49 -1.95
C LYS A 61 -5.83 4.61 -1.63
N CYS A 62 -5.45 5.87 -1.86
CA CYS A 62 -6.32 7.04 -1.67
C CYS A 62 -7.49 7.10 -2.66
N MET A 63 -7.39 6.47 -3.83
CA MET A 63 -8.48 6.44 -4.82
C MET A 63 -9.52 5.35 -4.53
N SER A 64 -9.17 4.32 -3.76
CA SER A 64 -10.07 3.21 -3.43
C SER A 64 -11.04 3.53 -2.29
N SER A 65 -10.75 4.56 -1.48
CA SER A 65 -11.64 5.03 -0.42
C SER A 65 -12.21 6.37 -0.84
N GLU A 66 -13.43 6.39 -1.37
CA GLU A 66 -14.11 7.62 -1.83
C GLU A 66 -14.30 8.67 -0.71
N LEU A 67 -14.07 8.30 0.55
CA LEU A 67 -14.24 9.13 1.74
C LEU A 67 -12.96 9.82 2.26
N ASP A 68 -11.77 9.31 1.92
CA ASP A 68 -10.52 9.75 2.53
C ASP A 68 -9.48 10.07 1.45
N GLY A 69 -9.41 11.34 1.07
CA GLY A 69 -8.38 11.85 0.16
C GLY A 69 -6.95 11.65 0.69
N ILE A 70 -5.97 12.13 -0.09
CA ILE A 70 -4.56 12.09 0.33
C ILE A 70 -4.40 12.90 1.62
N THR A 71 -3.89 12.26 2.68
CA THR A 71 -3.60 12.94 3.95
C THR A 71 -2.44 13.94 3.79
N GLU A 72 -2.39 14.99 4.63
CA GLU A 72 -1.25 15.92 4.63
C GLU A 72 0.09 15.20 4.79
N GLN A 73 0.10 14.13 5.58
CA GLN A 73 1.30 13.35 5.83
C GLN A 73 1.74 12.51 4.63
N GLN A 74 0.79 11.98 3.85
CA GLN A 74 1.08 11.32 2.58
C GLN A 74 1.54 12.33 1.54
N GLU A 75 0.94 13.53 1.51
CA GLU A 75 1.34 14.59 0.58
C GLU A 75 2.80 15.02 0.82
N LYS A 76 3.22 15.17 2.08
CA LYS A 76 4.63 15.43 2.41
C LYS A 76 5.56 14.35 1.86
N VAL A 77 5.18 13.09 2.00
CA VAL A 77 5.98 11.95 1.51
C VAL A 77 6.03 11.94 -0.02
N LEU A 78 4.91 12.20 -0.68
CA LEU A 78 4.82 12.29 -2.14
C LEU A 78 5.70 13.42 -2.68
N SER A 79 5.63 14.60 -2.09
CA SER A 79 6.44 15.76 -2.47
C SER A 79 7.94 15.49 -2.38
N VAL A 80 8.39 14.80 -1.32
CA VAL A 80 9.81 14.42 -1.19
C VAL A 80 10.24 13.46 -2.31
N LEU A 81 9.41 12.49 -2.68
CA LEU A 81 9.71 11.59 -3.80
C LEU A 81 9.74 12.33 -5.14
N GLU A 82 8.82 13.27 -5.36
CA GLU A 82 8.73 14.03 -6.61
C GLU A 82 9.88 15.02 -6.77
N GLU A 83 10.32 15.66 -5.68
CA GLU A 83 11.49 16.53 -5.67
C GLU A 83 12.78 15.73 -5.94
N LYS A 84 12.94 14.57 -5.30
CA LYS A 84 14.13 13.73 -5.47
C LYS A 84 14.18 13.06 -6.85
N PHE A 85 13.03 12.81 -7.48
CA PHE A 85 12.92 12.15 -8.78
C PHE A 85 12.01 12.96 -9.73
N PRO A 86 12.50 14.09 -10.29
CA PRO A 86 11.72 14.96 -11.16
C PRO A 86 11.34 14.31 -12.50
N GLY A 87 11.96 13.17 -12.85
CA GLY A 87 11.62 12.38 -14.04
C GLY A 87 10.45 11.42 -13.84
N LEU A 88 9.79 11.42 -12.68
CA LEU A 88 8.57 10.62 -12.46
C LEU A 88 7.41 11.16 -13.32
N PRO A 89 6.53 10.29 -13.83
CA PRO A 89 5.40 10.73 -14.64
C PRO A 89 4.40 11.58 -13.82
N PRO A 90 3.56 12.41 -14.46
CA PRO A 90 2.49 13.14 -13.79
C PRO A 90 1.60 12.24 -12.91
N ARG A 91 1.07 12.77 -11.79
CA ARG A 91 0.19 11.99 -10.90
C ARG A 91 -1.05 11.50 -11.64
N GLU A 92 -1.54 12.31 -12.57
CA GLU A 92 -2.72 12.06 -13.40
C GLU A 92 -2.53 10.83 -14.29
N GLU A 93 -1.31 10.53 -14.74
CA GLU A 93 -1.03 9.31 -15.52
C GLU A 93 -1.08 8.05 -14.66
N ILE A 94 -0.77 8.16 -13.37
CA ILE A 94 -0.89 7.07 -12.41
C ILE A 94 -2.35 6.87 -12.01
N ILE A 95 -3.06 7.97 -11.75
CA ILE A 95 -4.45 7.99 -11.27
C ILE A 95 -5.43 7.62 -12.40
N SER A 96 -5.24 8.20 -13.59
CA SER A 96 -6.13 8.01 -14.75
C SER A 96 -5.70 6.85 -15.65
N GLY A 97 -4.43 6.40 -15.55
CA GLY A 97 -3.86 5.37 -16.39
C GLY A 97 -4.16 3.93 -15.94
N PRO A 98 -3.32 2.96 -16.33
CA PRO A 98 -3.65 1.52 -16.39
C PRO A 98 -4.06 0.88 -15.05
N PHE A 99 -3.85 1.55 -13.91
CA PHE A 99 -4.24 1.03 -12.60
C PHE A 99 -5.76 0.88 -12.45
N ARG A 100 -6.57 1.73 -13.12
CA ARG A 100 -8.03 1.56 -13.19
C ARG A 100 -8.46 0.37 -14.05
N LEU A 101 -7.65 -0.01 -15.04
CA LEU A 101 -8.02 -0.96 -16.08
C LEU A 101 -7.55 -2.40 -15.80
N VAL A 102 -6.40 -2.61 -15.16
CA VAL A 102 -5.89 -3.97 -14.89
C VAL A 102 -6.76 -4.72 -13.87
N VAL A 103 -7.50 -4.00 -13.03
CA VAL A 103 -8.44 -4.61 -12.07
C VAL A 103 -9.75 -5.06 -12.75
N PHE A 104 -10.20 -4.40 -13.83
CA PHE A 104 -11.52 -4.65 -14.43
C PHE A 104 -11.47 -5.28 -15.84
N ILE A 105 -10.38 -5.10 -16.61
CA ILE A 105 -10.26 -5.58 -17.99
C ILE A 105 -9.31 -6.77 -18.09
N ARG A 106 -9.69 -7.85 -17.43
CA ARG A 106 -9.37 -9.17 -17.96
C ARG A 106 -10.70 -9.88 -18.15
N SER A 107 -11.37 -9.54 -19.26
CA SER A 107 -12.56 -10.24 -19.74
C SER A 107 -12.20 -11.73 -19.89
N GLY A 108 -12.60 -12.56 -18.93
CA GLY A 108 -12.19 -13.96 -18.83
C GLY A 108 -11.74 -14.42 -17.44
N VAL A 109 -11.71 -13.53 -16.43
CA VAL A 109 -11.43 -13.93 -15.03
C VAL A 109 -12.69 -14.54 -14.43
N SER A 110 -12.57 -15.72 -13.82
CA SER A 110 -13.69 -16.42 -13.19
C SER A 110 -14.12 -15.73 -11.90
N ILE A 111 -15.35 -15.99 -11.44
CA ILE A 111 -15.86 -15.40 -10.19
C ILE A 111 -14.97 -15.81 -9.02
N GLU A 112 -14.50 -17.06 -9.00
CA GLU A 112 -13.58 -17.59 -8.00
C GLU A 112 -12.26 -16.82 -8.00
N GLU A 113 -11.69 -16.53 -9.17
CA GLU A 113 -10.45 -15.76 -9.29
C GLU A 113 -10.62 -14.31 -8.80
N VAL A 114 -11.80 -13.71 -9.01
CA VAL A 114 -12.12 -12.39 -8.45
C VAL A 114 -12.26 -12.46 -6.93
N MET A 115 -13.01 -13.43 -6.41
CA MET A 115 -13.26 -13.59 -4.97
C MET A 115 -12.00 -13.93 -4.18
N LEU A 116 -11.00 -14.57 -4.79
CA LEU A 116 -9.75 -14.94 -4.13
C LEU A 116 -8.69 -13.82 -4.18
N LYS A 117 -8.86 -12.81 -5.03
CA LYS A 117 -7.81 -11.83 -5.33
C LYS A 117 -7.43 -10.96 -4.12
N ASP A 118 -8.42 -10.54 -3.35
CA ASP A 118 -8.25 -9.67 -2.18
C ASP A 118 -8.90 -10.28 -0.92
N LEU A 119 -9.14 -11.61 -0.91
CA LEU A 119 -9.71 -12.32 0.23
C LEU A 119 -8.79 -12.21 1.44
N LYS A 120 -9.30 -11.65 2.52
CA LYS A 120 -8.66 -11.58 3.83
C LYS A 120 -9.37 -12.50 4.80
N GLU A 121 -8.60 -13.20 5.62
CA GLU A 121 -9.13 -14.10 6.63
C GLU A 121 -8.68 -13.64 8.02
N ILE A 122 -9.63 -13.63 8.96
CA ILE A 122 -9.40 -13.29 10.36
C ILE A 122 -9.90 -14.47 11.20
N SER A 123 -9.12 -14.87 12.20
CA SER A 123 -9.51 -15.91 13.14
C SER A 123 -9.09 -15.55 14.55
N ASP A 124 -9.96 -15.85 15.52
CA ASP A 124 -9.65 -15.79 16.95
C ASP A 124 -9.34 -17.18 17.56
N GLY A 125 -9.33 -18.23 16.72
CA GLY A 125 -9.13 -19.63 17.11
C GLY A 125 -10.42 -20.44 17.23
N GLU A 126 -11.57 -19.81 17.48
CA GLU A 126 -12.89 -20.46 17.53
C GLU A 126 -13.71 -20.16 16.26
N ILE A 127 -13.65 -18.91 15.82
CA ILE A 127 -14.36 -18.40 14.65
C ILE A 127 -13.33 -18.01 13.59
N LYS A 128 -13.69 -18.26 12.33
CA LYS A 128 -12.91 -17.90 11.16
C LYS A 128 -13.81 -17.17 10.18
N VAL A 129 -13.43 -15.96 9.81
CA VAL A 129 -14.20 -15.08 8.92
C VAL A 129 -13.32 -14.73 7.73
N ALA A 130 -13.87 -14.85 6.52
CA ALA A 130 -13.21 -14.44 5.30
C ALA A 130 -14.01 -13.28 4.64
N ILE A 131 -13.31 -12.24 4.22
CA ILE A 131 -13.86 -11.01 3.63
C ILE A 131 -13.14 -10.75 2.31
N SER A 132 -13.88 -10.65 1.21
CA SER A 132 -13.37 -10.29 -0.12
C SER A 132 -13.84 -8.90 -0.53
#